data_AF-A9WM07-F1
#
_entry.id   AF-A9WM07-F1
#
_cell.length_a   1.000
_cell.length_b   1.000
_cell.length_c   1.000
_cell.angle_alpha   90.00
_cell.angle_beta   90.00
_cell.angle_gamma   90.00
#
_symmetry.space_group_name_H-M   'P 1'
#
loop_
_entity.id
_entity.type
_entity.pdbx_description
1 polymer ?
#
loop_
_entity_poly.entity_id
_entity_poly.type
_entity_poly.pdbx_seq_one_letter_code
_entity_poly.pdbx_strand_id
1 'polypeptide(L)'
;MIALLLASVLALLLSLFLAPLFARLLVKRNYGQFIREYGPESHHTKRGTPNMGGVVIIGSVVVAYLATHSITMIFGASTGPSPSGLLLLMVTVGMGGGVP
;
A
#
# COMPACT_ATOMS: atom_id res chain seq x y z
N MET A 1 21.15 2.23 -7.79
CA MET A 1 20.10 1.49 -8.54
C MET A 1 19.66 0.20 -7.82
N ILE A 2 20.58 -0.60 -7.26
CA ILE A 2 20.26 -1.87 -6.59
C ILE A 2 19.23 -1.72 -5.44
N ALA A 3 19.36 -0.67 -4.61
CA ALA A 3 18.40 -0.40 -3.53
C ALA A 3 16.96 -0.18 -4.03
N LEU A 4 16.76 0.37 -5.24
CA LEU A 4 15.42 0.55 -5.80
C LEU A 4 14.80 -0.80 -6.18
N LEU A 5 15.58 -1.70 -6.78
CA LEU A 5 15.10 -3.03 -7.16
C LEU A 5 14.70 -3.85 -5.93
N LEU A 6 15.53 -3.82 -4.87
CA LEU A 6 15.23 -4.47 -3.60
C LEU A 6 13.97 -3.89 -2.95
N ALA A 7 13.84 -2.56 -2.91
CA ALA A 7 12.66 -1.91 -2.37
C ALA A 7 11.38 -2.25 -3.17
N SER A 8 11.45 -2.30 -4.50
CA SER A 8 10.31 -2.67 -5.35
C SER A 8 9.85 -4.11 -5.12
N VAL A 9 10.79 -5.05 -5.04
CA VAL A 9 10.46 -6.47 -4.75
C VAL A 9 9.86 -6.60 -3.35
N LEU A 10 10.46 -5.94 -2.36
CA LEU A 10 9.96 -5.97 -0.98
C LEU A 10 8.56 -5.33 -0.86
N ALA A 11 8.32 -4.21 -1.54
CA ALA A 11 7.01 -3.56 -1.57
C ALA A 11 5.94 -4.46 -2.21
N LEU A 12 6.29 -5.16 -3.29
CA LEU A 12 5.40 -6.09 -3.97
C LEU A 12 5.02 -7.24 -3.05
N LEU A 13 6.00 -7.87 -2.39
CA LEU A 13 5.75 -8.95 -1.44
C LEU A 13 4.88 -8.47 -0.27
N LEU A 14 5.24 -7.35 0.34
CA LEU A 14 4.46 -6.78 1.46
C LEU A 14 3.02 -6.50 1.03
N SER A 15 2.80 -5.82 -0.09
CA SER A 15 1.45 -5.50 -0.56
C SER A 15 0.63 -6.74 -0.90
N LEU A 16 1.23 -7.76 -1.52
CA LEU A 16 0.54 -9.00 -1.87
C LEU A 16 0.07 -9.77 -0.62
N PHE A 17 0.86 -9.81 0.43
CA PHE A 17 0.50 -10.52 1.67
C PHE A 17 -0.33 -9.67 2.64
N LEU A 18 -0.06 -8.37 2.77
CA LEU A 18 -0.84 -7.48 3.65
C LEU A 18 -2.21 -7.14 3.07
N ALA A 19 -2.38 -7.06 1.75
CA ALA A 19 -3.66 -6.71 1.14
C ALA A 19 -4.82 -7.63 1.56
N PRO A 20 -4.72 -8.97 1.47
CA PRO A 20 -5.81 -9.85 1.91
C PRO A 20 -6.03 -9.81 3.42
N LEU A 21 -4.97 -9.62 4.22
CA LEU A 21 -5.08 -9.49 5.68
C LEU A 21 -5.82 -8.21 6.07
N PHE A 22 -5.45 -7.09 5.44
CA PHE A 22 -6.07 -5.80 5.66
C PHE A 22 -7.51 -5.78 5.17
N ALA A 23 -7.80 -6.39 4.02
CA ALA A 23 -9.16 -6.53 3.52
C ALA A 23 -10.07 -7.25 4.55
N ARG A 24 -9.59 -8.36 5.14
CA ARG A 24 -10.33 -9.06 6.22
C ARG A 24 -10.54 -8.17 7.45
N LEU A 25 -9.54 -7.36 7.82
CA LEU A 25 -9.65 -6.41 8.93
C LEU A 25 -10.72 -5.34 8.68
N LEU A 26 -10.76 -4.73 7.49
CA LEU A 26 -11.76 -3.72 7.14
C LEU A 26 -13.17 -4.30 7.10
N VAL A 27 -13.32 -5.51 6.55
CA VAL A 27 -14.61 -6.22 6.56
C VAL A 27 -15.08 -6.44 8.00
N LYS A 28 -14.19 -6.88 8.90
CA LYS A 28 -14.51 -7.04 10.34
C LYS A 28 -14.91 -5.71 11.01
N ARG A 29 -14.39 -4.58 10.52
CA ARG A 29 -14.71 -3.24 11.00
C ARG A 29 -15.90 -2.60 10.28
N ASN A 30 -16.60 -3.34 9.42
CA ASN A 30 -17.75 -2.88 8.62
C ASN A 30 -17.42 -1.72 7.67
N TYR A 31 -16.17 -1.55 7.25
CA TYR A 31 -15.75 -0.60 6.19
C TYR A 31 -15.97 -1.18 4.78
N GLY A 32 -17.01 -1.99 4.61
CA GLY A 32 -17.41 -2.53 3.32
C GLY A 32 -18.28 -1.52 2.56
N GLN A 33 -18.23 -1.53 1.23
CA GLN A 33 -19.12 -0.68 0.44
C GLN A 33 -20.59 -1.04 0.67
N PHE A 34 -21.41 -0.03 1.01
CA PHE A 34 -22.86 -0.15 1.02
C PHE A 34 -23.37 -0.15 -0.41
N ILE A 35 -23.93 -1.27 -0.85
CA ILE A 35 -24.57 -1.39 -2.16
C ILE A 35 -26.07 -1.10 -2.00
N ARG A 36 -26.59 -0.22 -2.84
CA ARG A 36 -28.00 0.21 -2.86
C ARG A 36 -28.89 -0.97 -3.29
N GLU A 37 -30.01 -1.16 -2.61
CA GLU A 37 -30.85 -2.39 -2.72
C GLU A 37 -31.67 -2.49 -4.02
N TYR A 38 -31.71 -1.45 -4.85
CA TYR A 38 -32.50 -1.42 -6.10
C TYR A 38 -31.71 -1.87 -7.35
N GLY A 39 -30.60 -2.58 -7.16
CA GLY A 39 -29.73 -3.03 -8.26
C GLY A 39 -30.04 -4.45 -8.76
N PRO A 40 -29.51 -4.86 -9.93
CA PRO A 40 -29.57 -6.24 -10.39
C PRO A 40 -28.97 -7.20 -9.34
N GLU A 41 -29.47 -8.43 -9.21
CA GLU A 41 -28.97 -9.41 -8.22
C GLU A 41 -27.45 -9.63 -8.28
N SER A 42 -26.86 -9.53 -9.48
CA SER A 42 -25.41 -9.62 -9.67
C SER A 42 -24.61 -8.57 -8.91
N HIS A 43 -25.20 -7.41 -8.58
CA HIS A 43 -24.56 -6.35 -7.79
C HIS A 43 -24.47 -6.69 -6.30
N HIS A 44 -25.32 -7.60 -5.77
CA HIS A 44 -25.28 -7.99 -4.35
C HIS A 44 -24.07 -8.85 -4.00
N THR A 45 -23.46 -9.52 -4.98
CA THR A 45 -22.25 -10.34 -4.78
C THR A 45 -21.02 -9.54 -4.37
N LYS A 46 -20.99 -8.22 -4.65
CA LYS A 46 -19.90 -7.31 -4.26
C LYS A 46 -20.19 -6.58 -2.94
N ARG A 47 -21.28 -6.91 -2.24
CA ARG A 47 -21.66 -6.24 -0.99
C ARG A 47 -20.60 -6.55 0.07
N GLY A 48 -20.05 -5.49 0.68
CA GLY A 48 -19.07 -5.64 1.75
C GLY A 48 -17.60 -5.71 1.32
N THR A 49 -17.26 -5.65 0.02
CA THR A 49 -15.85 -5.52 -0.37
C THR A 49 -15.29 -4.15 0.05
N PRO A 50 -14.15 -4.09 0.75
CA PRO A 50 -13.52 -2.83 1.15
C PRO A 50 -12.79 -2.19 -0.04
N ASN A 51 -13.08 -0.91 -0.32
CA ASN A 51 -12.46 -0.15 -1.41
C ASN A 51 -11.08 0.46 -1.06
N MET A 52 -10.55 0.16 0.14
CA MET A 52 -9.33 0.79 0.67
C MET A 52 -8.03 0.03 0.35
N GLY A 53 -7.98 -0.69 -0.78
CA GLY A 53 -6.79 -1.45 -1.18
C GLY A 53 -5.55 -0.57 -1.44
N GLY A 54 -5.75 0.64 -1.96
CA GLY A 54 -4.66 1.58 -2.26
C GLY A 54 -3.83 1.97 -1.04
N VAL A 55 -4.45 2.08 0.13
CA VAL A 55 -3.76 2.41 1.40
C VAL A 55 -2.70 1.36 1.74
N VAL A 56 -2.98 0.08 1.49
CA VAL A 56 -2.02 -1.00 1.74
C VAL A 56 -0.84 -0.93 0.80
N ILE A 57 -1.10 -0.62 -0.48
CA ILE A 57 -0.04 -0.51 -1.49
C ILE A 57 0.89 0.64 -1.12
N ILE A 58 0.33 1.82 -0.84
CA ILE A 58 1.12 3.01 -0.47
C ILE A 58 1.88 2.76 0.83
N GLY A 59 1.23 2.19 1.86
CA GLY A 59 1.89 1.81 3.11
C GLY A 59 3.04 0.83 2.90
N SER A 60 2.84 -0.18 2.04
CA SER A 60 3.87 -1.17 1.72
C SER A 60 5.07 -0.56 0.99
N VAL A 61 4.82 0.38 0.07
CA VAL A 61 5.88 1.12 -0.65
C VAL A 61 6.70 1.98 0.32
N VAL A 62 6.04 2.71 1.22
CA VAL A 62 6.73 3.55 2.22
C VAL A 62 7.60 2.69 3.14
N VAL A 63 7.03 1.61 3.68
CA VAL A 63 7.75 0.69 4.58
C VAL A 63 8.93 0.04 3.85
N ALA A 64 8.72 -0.47 2.63
CA ALA A 64 9.78 -1.11 1.87
C ALA A 64 10.92 -0.16 1.49
N TYR A 65 10.59 1.07 1.09
CA TYR A 65 11.59 2.09 0.75
C TYR A 65 12.45 2.44 1.96
N LEU A 66 11.82 2.73 3.11
CA LEU A 66 12.54 3.07 4.34
C LEU A 66 13.36 1.88 4.86
N ALA A 67 12.76 0.68 4.92
CA ALA A 67 13.46 -0.52 5.38
C ALA A 67 14.70 -0.82 4.53
N THR A 68 14.59 -0.73 3.21
CA THR A 68 15.72 -0.99 2.31
C THR A 68 16.85 0.03 2.53
N HIS A 69 16.54 1.32 2.67
CA HIS A 69 17.55 2.35 2.91
C HIS A 69 18.17 2.26 4.31
N SER A 70 17.40 1.88 5.34
CA SER A 70 17.94 1.62 6.68
C SER A 70 18.88 0.42 6.68
N ILE A 71 18.51 -0.66 6.00
CA ILE A 71 19.36 -1.86 5.86
C ILE A 71 20.66 -1.50 5.12
N THR A 72 20.57 -0.88 3.95
CA THR A 72 21.78 -0.55 3.16
C THR A 72 22.68 0.47 3.84
N MET A 73 22.11 1.35 4.68
CA MET A 73 22.87 2.27 5.53
C MET A 73 23.66 1.53 6.62
N ILE A 74 23.06 0.53 7.28
CA ILE A 74 23.75 -0.31 8.29
C ILE A 74 24.90 -1.08 7.65
N PHE A 75 24.72 -1.60 6.43
CA PHE A 75 25.75 -2.34 5.70
C PHE A 75 26.78 -1.45 4.98
N GLY A 76 26.72 -0.12 5.12
CA GLY A 76 27.68 0.82 4.52
C GLY A 76 27.66 0.88 2.98
N ALA A 77 26.64 0.33 2.34
CA ALA A 77 26.57 0.16 0.89
C ALA A 77 25.92 1.35 0.15
N SER A 78 25.37 2.34 0.86
CA SER A 78 24.70 3.50 0.25
C SER A 78 24.63 4.72 1.15
N THR A 79 24.74 5.91 0.55
CA THR A 79 24.60 7.23 1.19
C THR A 79 23.12 7.61 1.38
N GLY A 80 22.41 6.94 2.29
CA GLY A 80 21.06 7.34 2.74
C GLY A 80 19.97 7.48 1.65
N PRO A 81 18.78 7.99 2.02
CA PRO A 81 17.68 8.22 1.07
C PRO A 81 18.03 9.36 0.10
N SER A 82 17.77 9.17 -1.19
CA SER A 82 17.98 10.24 -2.16
C SER A 82 16.92 11.34 -2.02
N PRO A 83 17.27 12.64 -2.20
CA PRO A 83 16.30 13.73 -2.13
C PRO A 83 15.14 13.57 -3.12
N SER A 84 15.42 13.09 -4.34
CA SER A 84 14.39 12.79 -5.34
C SER A 84 13.48 11.63 -4.94
N GLY A 85 14.02 10.61 -4.27
CA GLY A 85 13.25 9.49 -3.76
C GLY A 85 12.30 9.90 -2.64
N LEU A 86 12.76 10.78 -1.74
CA LEU A 86 11.93 11.37 -0.70
C LEU A 86 10.78 12.22 -1.28
N LEU A 87 11.06 13.04 -2.30
CA LEU A 87 10.02 13.83 -2.97
C LEU A 87 8.97 12.94 -3.63
N LEU A 88 9.38 11.89 -4.33
CA LEU A 88 8.45 10.93 -4.94
C LEU A 88 7.61 10.21 -3.88
N LEU A 89 8.22 9.83 -2.76
CA LEU A 89 7.51 9.19 -1.65
C LEU A 89 6.48 10.15 -1.04
N MET A 90 6.82 11.43 -0.86
CA MET A 90 5.88 12.45 -0.39
C MET A 90 4.72 12.67 -1.36
N VAL A 91 4.98 12.75 -2.67
CA VAL A 91 3.92 12.86 -3.69
C VAL A 91 3.02 11.62 -3.69
N THR A 92 3.61 10.42 -3.59
CA THR A 92 2.87 9.15 -3.60
C THR A 92 1.94 9.04 -2.39
N VAL A 93 2.42 9.44 -1.20
CA VAL A 93 1.59 9.50 0.01
C VAL A 93 0.53 10.59 -0.10
N GLY A 94 0.89 11.77 -0.60
CA GLY A 94 -0.03 12.90 -0.76
C GLY A 94 -1.20 12.62 -1.70
N MET A 95 -0.94 11.98 -2.85
CA MET A 95 -2.00 11.54 -3.77
C MET A 95 -2.81 10.37 -3.20
N GLY A 96 -2.16 9.52 -2.40
CA GLY A 96 -2.75 8.35 -1.77
C GLY A 96 -3.71 8.61 -0.62
N GLY A 97 -3.59 9.77 0.05
CA GLY A 97 -4.45 10.17 1.16
C GLY A 97 -5.83 10.70 0.74
N GLY A 98 -6.06 10.92 -0.55
CA GLY A 98 -7.33 11.44 -1.09
C GLY A 98 -8.40 10.38 -1.34
N VAL A 99 -8.41 9.28 -0.58
CA VAL A 99 -9.41 8.22 -0.73
C VAL A 99 -10.59 8.53 0.21
N PRO A 100 -11.78 8.90 -0.32
CA PRO A 100 -12.96 9.22 0.48
C PRO A 100 -13.50 8.03 1.27
#